data_AF-A0AAW4SI86-F1
#
_entry.id   AF-A0AAW4SI86-F1
#
_cell.length_a   1.000
_cell.length_b   1.000
_cell.length_c   1.000
_cell.angle_alpha   90.00
_cell.angle_beta   90.00
_cell.angle_gamma   90.00
#
_symmetry.space_group_name_H-M   'P 1'
#
loop_
_entity.id
_entity.type
_entity.pdbx_description
1 polymer ?
#
loop_
_entity_poly.entity_id
_entity_poly.type
_entity_poly.pdbx_seq_one_letter_code
_entity_poly.pdbx_strand_id
1 'polypeptide(L)'
;MIPIALICPALAILLGVFGLPALLLFLNSLNEPAFSLSNYEAFFNHGANVHVLIQTVEVSIVATVICVIIGYPTAYLIAGASKRLRMALLVFVVIPYLTSFLVRTCAWIVIVGDSGLINSLLLDLGLISSPAPLIYNRLAVYIGMVHIMLPMVLPLVSVMLGIEPTSGRTIAPSRTLSPSGTCSCRLACLGSAAARCWSSYSVLVST
;
A
#
# COMPACT_ATOMS: atom_id res chain seq x y z
N MET A 1 -29.67 -15.22 17.96
CA MET A 1 -28.92 -15.23 19.23
C MET A 1 -27.74 -16.20 19.24
N ILE A 2 -27.82 -17.34 18.54
CA ILE A 2 -26.73 -18.32 18.34
C ILE A 2 -25.41 -17.73 17.77
N PRO A 3 -25.39 -16.80 16.79
CA PRO A 3 -24.12 -16.32 16.22
C PRO A 3 -23.29 -15.48 17.21
N ILE A 4 -23.93 -14.76 18.14
CA ILE A 4 -23.24 -13.94 19.15
C ILE A 4 -22.53 -14.84 20.17
N ALA A 5 -23.17 -15.95 20.55
CA ALA A 5 -22.60 -16.90 21.50
C ALA A 5 -21.34 -17.61 20.95
N LEU A 6 -21.27 -17.87 19.63
CA LEU A 6 -20.08 -18.47 18.99
C LEU A 6 -18.94 -17.46 18.77
N ILE A 7 -19.25 -16.19 18.52
CA ILE A 7 -18.24 -15.13 18.31
C ILE A 7 -17.60 -14.71 19.64
N CYS A 8 -18.32 -14.81 20.75
CA CYS A 8 -17.88 -14.39 22.08
C CYS A 8 -16.53 -14.98 22.53
N PRO A 9 -16.26 -16.32 22.45
CA PRO A 9 -14.97 -16.87 22.85
C PRO A 9 -13.81 -16.43 21.94
N ALA A 10 -14.05 -16.31 20.63
CA ALA A 10 -13.04 -15.82 19.69
C ALA A 10 -12.68 -14.36 19.96
N LEU A 11 -13.68 -13.52 20.25
CA LEU A 11 -13.48 -12.12 20.61
C LEU A 11 -12.74 -11.97 21.95
N ALA A 12 -13.10 -12.78 22.95
CA ALA A 12 -12.45 -12.77 24.26
C ALA A 12 -10.95 -13.14 24.16
N ILE A 13 -10.61 -14.14 23.35
CA ILE A 13 -9.21 -14.54 23.11
C ILE A 13 -8.46 -13.43 22.36
N LEU A 14 -9.06 -12.84 21.31
CA LEU A 14 -8.41 -11.77 20.55
C LEU A 14 -8.15 -10.53 21.42
N LEU A 15 -9.14 -10.09 22.20
CA LEU A 15 -8.98 -8.97 23.13
C LEU A 15 -8.01 -9.28 24.27
N GLY A 16 -8.01 -10.52 24.78
CA GLY A 16 -7.06 -10.94 25.80
C GLY A 16 -5.62 -10.97 25.30
N VAL A 17 -5.37 -11.53 24.11
CA VAL A 17 -4.01 -11.72 23.58
C VAL A 17 -3.45 -10.43 22.98
N PHE A 18 -4.24 -9.63 22.27
CA PHE A 18 -3.77 -8.38 21.64
C PHE A 18 -4.13 -7.13 22.45
N GLY A 19 -5.32 -7.10 23.06
CA GLY A 19 -5.78 -5.94 23.82
C GLY A 19 -5.04 -5.77 25.14
N LEU A 20 -4.72 -6.87 25.85
CA LEU A 20 -4.00 -6.82 27.12
C LEU A 20 -2.58 -6.24 26.96
N PRO A 21 -1.70 -6.69 26.03
CA PRO A 21 -0.39 -6.05 25.85
C PRO A 21 -0.51 -4.61 25.33
N ALA A 22 -1.50 -4.31 24.49
CA ALA A 22 -1.75 -2.94 24.03
C ALA A 22 -2.13 -2.00 25.19
N LEU A 23 -3.00 -2.46 26.11
CA LEU A 23 -3.41 -1.70 27.28
C LEU A 23 -2.25 -1.54 28.27
N LEU A 24 -1.46 -2.58 28.51
CA LEU A 24 -0.27 -2.49 29.36
C LEU A 24 0.76 -1.52 28.79
N LEU A 25 1.02 -1.57 27.48
CA LEU A 25 1.89 -0.60 26.79
C LEU A 25 1.37 0.83 26.95
N PHE A 26 0.06 1.03 26.81
CA PHE A 26 -0.56 2.33 27.00
C PHE A 26 -0.43 2.84 28.43
N LEU A 27 -0.68 2.00 29.43
CA LEU A 27 -0.53 2.34 30.84
C LEU A 27 0.94 2.63 31.20
N ASN A 28 1.89 1.85 30.68
CA ASN A 28 3.32 2.10 30.87
C ASN A 28 3.79 3.39 30.19
N SER A 29 3.21 3.74 29.03
CA SER A 29 3.49 5.02 28.36
C SER A 29 3.10 6.23 29.22
N LEU A 30 2.12 6.07 30.12
CA LEU A 30 1.62 7.13 31.00
C LEU A 30 2.21 7.12 32.41
N ASN A 31 2.87 6.03 32.84
CA ASN A 31 3.11 5.76 34.26
C ASN A 31 4.55 5.28 34.54
N GLU A 32 5.52 6.19 34.41
CA GLU A 32 6.86 6.04 35.00
C GLU A 32 7.35 7.42 35.50
N PRO A 33 7.49 7.70 36.82
CA PRO A 33 7.07 6.94 38.01
C PRO A 33 5.70 7.39 38.60
N ALA A 34 4.99 8.30 37.91
CA ALA A 34 3.64 8.77 38.25
C ALA A 34 2.88 9.10 36.95
N PHE A 35 1.56 9.31 37.00
CA PHE A 35 0.78 9.84 35.86
C PHE A 35 1.32 11.20 35.45
N SER A 36 2.19 11.22 34.44
CA SER A 36 3.03 12.35 34.08
C SER A 36 3.24 12.40 32.57
N LEU A 37 3.17 13.60 32.00
CA LEU A 37 3.48 13.86 30.59
C LEU A 37 4.99 13.90 30.30
N SER A 38 5.84 13.67 31.32
CA SER A 38 7.30 13.69 31.21
C SER A 38 7.86 12.73 30.16
N ASN A 39 7.22 11.58 29.94
CA ASN A 39 7.66 10.60 28.94
C ASN A 39 7.50 11.13 27.51
N TYR A 40 6.43 11.89 27.25
CA TYR A 40 6.21 12.53 25.95
C TYR A 40 7.16 13.73 25.77
N GLU A 41 7.36 14.53 26.81
CA GLU A 41 8.32 15.64 26.77
C GLU A 41 9.75 15.14 26.52
N ALA A 42 10.18 14.08 27.21
CA ALA A 42 11.44 13.40 26.95
C ALA A 42 11.52 12.88 25.51
N PHE A 43 10.45 12.28 24.98
CA PHE A 43 10.42 11.80 23.60
C PHE A 43 10.69 12.91 22.57
N PHE A 44 10.03 14.07 22.72
CA PHE A 44 10.21 15.21 21.80
C PHE A 44 11.52 15.98 22.00
N ASN A 45 12.11 15.92 23.19
CA ASN A 45 13.39 16.57 23.48
C ASN A 45 14.59 15.82 22.87
N HIS A 46 14.45 14.51 22.63
CA HIS A 46 15.48 13.71 21.97
C HIS A 46 15.41 13.90 20.45
N GLY A 47 16.35 14.69 19.89
CA GLY A 47 16.40 15.01 18.47
C GLY A 47 16.43 13.80 17.53
N ALA A 48 16.96 12.65 17.96
CA ALA A 48 16.96 11.42 17.17
C ALA A 48 15.53 10.87 16.92
N ASN A 49 14.65 10.92 17.94
CA ASN A 49 13.27 10.44 17.82
C ASN A 49 12.47 11.30 16.84
N VAL A 50 12.61 12.62 16.96
CA VAL A 50 11.97 13.59 16.08
C VAL A 50 12.49 13.44 14.66
N HIS A 51 13.79 13.20 14.48
CA HIS A 51 14.37 12.98 13.16
C HIS A 51 13.77 11.75 12.46
N VAL A 52 13.71 10.61 13.16
CA VAL A 52 13.10 9.38 12.61
C VAL A 52 11.60 9.59 12.33
N LEU A 53 10.88 10.32 13.18
CA LEU A 53 9.48 10.66 12.96
C LEU A 53 9.29 11.47 11.67
N ILE A 54 10.10 12.50 11.45
CA ILE A 54 10.04 13.31 10.23
C ILE A 54 10.40 12.48 9.01
N GLN A 55 11.46 11.65 9.10
CA GLN A 55 11.88 10.78 8.01
C GLN A 55 10.76 9.80 7.61
N THR A 56 10.08 9.17 8.56
CA THR A 56 8.99 8.21 8.26
C THR A 56 7.79 8.91 7.61
N VAL A 57 7.45 10.12 8.04
CA VAL A 57 6.41 10.94 7.41
C VAL A 57 6.80 11.34 5.99
N GLU A 58 8.01 11.84 5.78
CA GLU A 58 8.54 12.23 4.46
C GLU A 58 8.49 11.03 3.49
N VAL A 59 9.00 9.87 3.92
CA VAL A 59 9.01 8.64 3.11
C VAL A 59 7.60 8.19 2.78
N SER A 60 6.67 8.25 3.73
CA SER A 60 5.28 7.82 3.52
C SER A 60 4.55 8.73 2.52
N ILE A 61 4.76 10.04 2.57
CA ILE A 61 4.17 11.00 1.62
C ILE A 61 4.74 10.76 0.23
N VAL A 62 6.06 10.69 0.10
CA VAL A 62 6.74 10.47 -1.19
C VAL A 62 6.33 9.14 -1.80
N ALA A 63 6.32 8.06 -1.03
CA ALA A 63 5.88 6.74 -1.47
C ALA A 63 4.43 6.76 -1.95
N THR A 64 3.53 7.43 -1.21
CA THR A 64 2.12 7.57 -1.60
C THR A 64 1.97 8.30 -2.94
N VAL A 65 2.68 9.42 -3.13
CA VAL A 65 2.65 10.20 -4.37
C VAL A 65 3.15 9.36 -5.54
N ILE A 66 4.30 8.68 -5.38
CA ILE A 66 4.86 7.82 -6.42
C ILE A 66 3.90 6.68 -6.78
N CYS A 67 3.28 6.05 -5.78
CA CYS A 67 2.31 4.98 -6.03
C CYS A 67 1.07 5.48 -6.77
N VAL A 68 0.55 6.67 -6.45
CA VAL A 68 -0.58 7.22 -7.20
C VAL A 68 -0.17 7.50 -8.64
N ILE A 69 1.01 8.10 -8.85
CA ILE A 69 1.54 8.44 -10.17
C ILE A 69 1.76 7.18 -11.04
N ILE A 70 2.24 6.09 -10.46
CA ILE A 70 2.53 4.84 -11.21
C ILE A 70 1.30 3.92 -11.24
N GLY A 71 0.62 3.75 -10.12
CA GLY A 71 -0.50 2.83 -9.96
C GLY A 71 -1.74 3.24 -10.76
N TYR A 72 -2.02 4.53 -10.88
CA TYR A 72 -3.15 5.02 -11.69
C TYR A 72 -3.02 4.69 -13.18
N PRO A 73 -1.90 5.02 -13.89
CA PRO A 73 -1.75 4.65 -15.29
C PRO A 73 -1.66 3.13 -15.47
N THR A 74 -1.00 2.40 -14.56
CA THR A 74 -0.98 0.94 -14.64
C THR A 74 -2.38 0.33 -14.53
N ALA A 75 -3.21 0.80 -13.60
CA ALA A 75 -4.58 0.34 -13.47
C ALA A 75 -5.43 0.68 -14.70
N TYR A 76 -5.26 1.87 -15.26
CA TYR A 76 -5.94 2.29 -16.49
C TYR A 76 -5.56 1.40 -17.69
N LEU A 77 -4.27 1.09 -17.85
CA LEU A 77 -3.78 0.19 -18.90
C LEU A 77 -4.32 -1.24 -18.74
N ILE A 78 -4.42 -1.75 -17.50
CA ILE A 78 -4.98 -3.08 -17.21
C ILE A 78 -6.48 -3.11 -17.50
N ALA A 79 -7.22 -2.05 -17.15
CA ALA A 79 -8.66 -1.96 -17.39
C ALA A 79 -8.99 -1.89 -18.90
N GLY A 80 -8.14 -1.25 -19.69
CA GLY A 80 -8.27 -1.20 -21.16
C GLY A 80 -7.71 -2.42 -21.91
N ALA A 81 -7.05 -3.36 -21.22
CA ALA A 81 -6.38 -4.51 -21.86
C ALA A 81 -7.35 -5.66 -22.19
N SER A 82 -6.98 -6.48 -23.18
CA SER A 82 -7.73 -7.69 -23.52
C SER A 82 -7.74 -8.71 -22.37
N LYS A 83 -8.77 -9.58 -22.32
CA LYS A 83 -8.98 -10.54 -21.21
C LYS A 83 -7.73 -11.39 -20.88
N ARG A 84 -6.98 -11.84 -21.91
CA ARG A 84 -5.75 -12.63 -21.73
C ARG A 84 -4.60 -11.79 -21.15
N LEU A 85 -4.42 -10.57 -21.66
CA LEU A 85 -3.36 -9.67 -21.20
C LEU A 85 -3.62 -9.18 -19.77
N ARG A 86 -4.87 -8.86 -19.42
CA ARG A 86 -5.28 -8.54 -18.05
C ARG A 86 -4.95 -9.68 -17.07
N MET A 87 -5.24 -10.92 -17.42
CA MET A 87 -4.92 -12.08 -16.57
C MET A 87 -3.40 -12.22 -16.37
N ALA A 88 -2.61 -12.05 -17.44
CA ALA A 88 -1.15 -12.10 -17.35
C ALA A 88 -0.57 -10.97 -16.47
N LEU A 89 -1.06 -9.73 -16.61
CA LEU A 89 -0.63 -8.61 -15.78
C LEU A 89 -1.00 -8.80 -14.31
N LEU A 90 -2.20 -9.32 -14.02
CA LEU A 90 -2.61 -9.63 -12.64
C LEU A 90 -1.70 -10.70 -12.01
N VAL A 91 -1.34 -11.75 -12.76
CA VAL A 91 -0.39 -12.77 -12.29
C VAL A 91 0.99 -12.14 -12.02
N PHE A 92 1.48 -11.29 -12.91
CA PHE A 92 2.76 -10.61 -12.73
C PHE A 92 2.80 -9.72 -11.48
N VAL A 93 1.68 -9.07 -11.12
CA VAL A 93 1.54 -8.25 -9.91
C VAL A 93 1.42 -9.10 -8.64
N VAL A 94 0.83 -10.29 -8.74
CA VAL A 94 0.62 -11.21 -7.61
C VAL A 94 1.88 -11.99 -7.24
N ILE A 95 2.73 -12.36 -8.21
CA ILE A 95 4.02 -13.04 -7.98
C ILE A 95 4.91 -12.34 -6.92
N PRO A 96 5.17 -11.02 -6.99
CA PRO A 96 5.97 -10.35 -5.97
C PRO A 96 5.24 -10.30 -4.62
N TYR A 97 3.91 -10.22 -4.59
CA TYR A 97 3.13 -10.28 -3.36
C TYR A 97 3.26 -11.63 -2.64
N LEU A 98 3.29 -12.72 -3.39
CA LEU A 98 3.55 -14.08 -2.86
C LEU A 98 4.98 -14.25 -2.33
N THR A 99 5.89 -13.35 -2.69
CA THR A 99 7.28 -13.40 -2.21
C THR A 99 7.37 -12.75 -0.83
N SER A 100 7.88 -13.50 0.15
CA SER A 100 8.08 -13.03 1.53
C SER A 100 8.90 -11.73 1.61
N PHE A 101 8.48 -10.82 2.49
CA PHE A 101 9.15 -9.54 2.74
C PHE A 101 10.66 -9.69 2.97
N LEU A 102 11.07 -10.72 3.73
CA LEU A 102 12.47 -10.99 4.02
C LEU A 102 13.31 -11.29 2.76
N VAL A 103 12.79 -12.11 1.84
CA VAL A 103 13.49 -12.46 0.61
C VAL A 103 13.75 -11.21 -0.24
N ARG A 104 12.75 -10.33 -0.31
CA ARG A 104 12.83 -9.06 -1.03
C ARG A 104 13.88 -8.14 -0.41
N THR A 105 13.89 -8.02 0.92
CA THR A 105 14.88 -7.20 1.64
C THR A 105 16.30 -7.73 1.42
N CYS A 106 16.50 -9.05 1.51
CA CYS A 106 17.81 -9.66 1.22
C CYS A 106 18.24 -9.45 -0.24
N ALA A 107 17.33 -9.58 -1.20
CA ALA A 107 17.64 -9.33 -2.61
C ALA A 107 18.09 -7.89 -2.87
N TRP A 108 17.40 -6.90 -2.30
CA TRP A 108 17.80 -5.49 -2.42
C TRP A 108 19.13 -5.19 -1.73
N ILE A 109 19.39 -5.77 -0.56
CA ILE A 109 20.69 -5.65 0.12
C ILE A 109 21.82 -6.18 -0.76
N VAL A 110 21.62 -7.32 -1.44
CA VAL A 110 22.64 -7.89 -2.34
C VAL A 110 22.82 -7.04 -3.61
N ILE A 111 21.75 -6.50 -4.18
CA ILE A 111 21.80 -5.70 -5.42
C ILE A 111 22.42 -4.31 -5.18
N VAL A 112 22.07 -3.67 -4.05
CA VAL A 112 22.42 -2.28 -3.70
C VAL A 112 23.61 -2.20 -2.75
N GLY A 113 24.09 -3.35 -2.27
CA GLY A 113 25.25 -3.45 -1.39
C GLY A 113 26.50 -2.80 -1.94
N ASP A 114 27.47 -2.56 -1.04
CA ASP A 114 28.72 -1.89 -1.38
C ASP A 114 29.50 -2.63 -2.48
N SER A 115 29.33 -3.95 -2.61
CA SER A 115 29.86 -4.78 -3.70
C SER A 115 28.75 -5.37 -4.60
N GLY A 116 27.57 -4.76 -4.60
CA GLY A 116 26.39 -5.21 -5.33
C GLY A 116 26.47 -4.92 -6.83
N LEU A 117 25.56 -5.53 -7.59
CA LEU A 117 25.49 -5.42 -9.05
C LEU A 117 25.47 -3.96 -9.53
N ILE A 118 24.77 -3.08 -8.81
CA ILE A 118 24.68 -1.65 -9.17
C ILE A 118 26.03 -0.96 -9.05
N ASN A 119 26.79 -1.23 -7.98
CA ASN A 119 28.08 -0.58 -7.74
C ASN A 119 29.13 -1.07 -8.74
N SER A 120 29.14 -2.39 -9.01
CA SER A 120 30.00 -2.98 -10.03
C SER A 120 29.73 -2.38 -11.42
N LEU A 121 28.46 -2.22 -11.81
CA LEU A 121 28.11 -1.56 -13.08
C LEU A 121 28.54 -0.08 -13.10
N LEU A 122 28.38 0.66 -12.00
CA LEU A 122 28.79 2.06 -11.90
C LEU A 122 30.32 2.25 -11.96
N LEU A 123 31.07 1.30 -11.40
CA LEU A 123 32.53 1.23 -11.49
C LEU A 123 32.98 0.86 -12.91
N ASP A 124 32.33 -0.12 -13.55
CA ASP A 124 32.63 -0.55 -14.93
C ASP A 124 32.33 0.56 -15.96
N LEU A 125 31.29 1.37 -15.73
CA LEU A 125 30.98 2.54 -16.55
C LEU A 125 31.92 3.73 -16.28
N GLY A 126 32.80 3.64 -15.26
CA GLY A 126 33.75 4.71 -14.91
C GLY A 126 33.11 5.97 -14.33
N LEU A 127 31.83 5.92 -13.92
CA LEU A 127 31.13 7.07 -13.35
C LEU A 127 31.57 7.37 -11.90
N ILE A 128 32.19 6.41 -11.21
CA ILE A 128 32.58 6.50 -9.80
C ILE A 128 33.94 5.81 -9.60
N SER A 129 34.80 6.36 -8.72
CA SER A 129 36.15 5.86 -8.45
C SER A 129 36.28 5.00 -7.18
N SER A 130 35.26 4.96 -6.32
CA SER A 130 35.22 4.18 -5.09
C SER A 130 33.79 3.74 -4.78
N PRO A 131 33.55 2.52 -4.27
CA PRO A 131 32.21 2.03 -3.96
C PRO A 131 31.51 3.00 -3.00
N ALA A 132 30.43 3.63 -3.46
CA ALA A 132 29.63 4.52 -2.62
C ALA A 132 28.66 3.67 -1.77
N PRO A 133 28.39 4.06 -0.51
CA PRO A 133 27.47 3.33 0.36
C PRO A 133 26.02 3.57 -0.07
N LEU A 134 25.55 2.82 -1.08
CA LEU A 134 24.21 2.96 -1.64
C LEU A 134 23.11 2.33 -0.76
N ILE A 135 23.45 1.36 0.10
CA ILE A 135 22.50 0.67 0.99
C ILE A 135 21.74 1.65 1.90
N TYR A 136 22.40 2.72 2.35
CA TYR A 136 21.82 3.70 3.27
C TYR A 136 21.19 4.89 2.56
N ASN A 137 21.11 4.86 1.22
CA ASN A 137 20.57 5.96 0.44
C ASN A 137 19.05 5.82 0.25
N ARG A 138 18.35 6.97 0.17
CA ARG A 138 16.88 7.04 0.00
C ARG A 138 16.41 6.33 -1.27
N LEU A 139 17.27 6.24 -2.29
CA LEU A 139 16.98 5.53 -3.55
C LEU A 139 16.66 4.04 -3.32
N ALA A 140 17.41 3.35 -2.47
CA ALA A 140 17.17 1.94 -2.16
C ALA A 140 15.79 1.75 -1.52
N VAL A 141 15.44 2.66 -0.61
CA VAL A 141 14.15 2.70 0.08
C VAL A 141 13.01 2.95 -0.92
N TYR A 142 13.16 3.92 -1.82
CA TYR A 142 12.12 4.21 -2.81
C TYR A 142 11.88 3.05 -3.77
N ILE A 143 12.93 2.40 -4.27
CA ILE A 143 12.77 1.26 -5.18
C ILE A 143 12.10 0.08 -4.44
N GLY A 144 12.49 -0.18 -3.19
CA GLY A 144 11.84 -1.18 -2.34
C GLY A 144 10.36 -0.88 -2.10
N MET A 145 10.02 0.37 -1.77
CA MET A 145 8.65 0.83 -1.54
C MET A 145 7.76 0.73 -2.79
N VAL A 146 8.27 1.12 -3.96
CA VAL A 146 7.56 0.96 -5.24
C VAL A 146 7.25 -0.51 -5.49
N HIS A 147 8.23 -1.39 -5.25
CA HIS A 147 8.03 -2.82 -5.44
C HIS A 147 6.95 -3.37 -4.47
N ILE A 148 6.86 -2.84 -3.24
CA ILE A 148 5.88 -3.24 -2.22
C ILE A 148 4.48 -2.69 -2.53
N MET A 149 4.38 -1.50 -3.12
CA MET A 149 3.10 -0.89 -3.47
C MET A 149 2.51 -1.37 -4.79
N LEU A 150 3.29 -2.02 -5.66
CA LEU A 150 2.79 -2.62 -6.91
C LEU A 150 1.54 -3.53 -6.74
N PRO A 151 1.48 -4.45 -5.75
CA PRO A 151 0.28 -5.26 -5.51
C PRO A 151 -0.94 -4.48 -5.02
N MET A 152 -0.77 -3.27 -4.47
CA MET A 152 -1.90 -2.40 -4.09
C MET A 152 -2.68 -1.87 -5.31
N VAL A 153 -2.20 -2.11 -6.53
CA VAL A 153 -2.93 -1.79 -7.77
C VAL A 153 -4.12 -2.73 -7.99
N LEU A 154 -4.13 -3.93 -7.39
CA LEU A 154 -5.21 -4.93 -7.48
C LEU A 154 -6.60 -4.38 -7.07
N PRO A 155 -6.77 -3.80 -5.87
CA PRO A 155 -8.05 -3.20 -5.48
C PRO A 155 -8.44 -2.01 -6.38
N LEU A 156 -7.47 -1.26 -6.90
CA LEU A 156 -7.74 -0.12 -7.78
C LEU A 156 -8.28 -0.59 -9.14
N VAL A 157 -7.69 -1.65 -9.70
CA VAL A 157 -8.18 -2.35 -10.89
C VAL A 157 -9.58 -2.93 -10.66
N SER A 158 -9.83 -3.56 -9.51
CA SER A 158 -11.17 -4.08 -9.15
C SER A 158 -12.25 -2.98 -9.20
N VAL A 159 -11.96 -1.79 -8.66
CA VAL A 159 -12.89 -0.66 -8.70
C VAL A 159 -13.09 -0.15 -10.13
N MET A 160 -12.03 -0.01 -10.92
CA MET A 160 -12.13 0.48 -12.31
C MET A 160 -12.92 -0.48 -13.20
N LEU A 161 -12.76 -1.79 -12.99
CA LEU A 161 -13.54 -2.82 -13.67
C LEU A 161 -14.98 -2.87 -13.17
N GLY A 162 -15.24 -2.62 -11.88
CA GLY A 162 -16.61 -2.44 -11.38
C GLY A 162 -17.34 -1.23 -11.98
N ILE A 163 -16.60 -0.26 -12.54
CA ILE A 163 -17.12 0.91 -13.24
C ILE A 163 -17.25 0.66 -14.75
N GLU A 164 -16.65 -0.41 -15.29
CA GLU A 164 -16.93 -0.85 -16.66
C GLU A 164 -18.43 -1.19 -16.70
N PRO A 165 -19.23 -0.44 -17.48
CA PRO A 165 -20.67 -0.63 -17.45
C PRO A 165 -20.91 -2.07 -17.83
N THR A 166 -21.79 -2.73 -17.09
CA THR A 166 -22.52 -3.93 -17.48
C THR A 166 -23.00 -3.79 -18.93
N SER A 167 -22.11 -4.00 -19.89
CA SER A 167 -22.36 -3.84 -21.33
C SER A 167 -22.93 -5.15 -21.88
N GLY A 168 -23.80 -5.76 -21.07
CA GLY A 168 -24.58 -6.96 -21.37
C GLY A 168 -26.02 -6.86 -20.87
N ARG A 169 -26.43 -5.75 -20.24
CA ARG A 169 -27.85 -5.47 -19.99
C ARG A 169 -28.22 -4.13 -20.60
N THR A 170 -28.62 -4.22 -21.86
CA THR A 170 -29.42 -3.25 -22.60
C THR A 170 -30.45 -2.60 -21.68
N ILE A 171 -30.17 -1.37 -21.27
CA ILE A 171 -31.21 -0.39 -20.97
C ILE A 171 -31.13 0.59 -22.14
N ALA A 172 -32.26 0.77 -22.80
CA ALA A 172 -32.42 1.40 -24.10
C ALA A 172 -31.74 2.78 -24.21
N PRO A 173 -31.24 3.15 -25.41
CA PRO A 173 -30.56 4.43 -25.62
C PRO A 173 -31.57 5.58 -25.61
N SER A 174 -31.63 6.35 -24.54
CA SER A 174 -32.08 7.74 -24.63
C SER A 174 -30.96 8.55 -25.29
N ARG A 175 -31.07 8.68 -26.62
CA ARG A 175 -30.26 9.62 -27.40
C ARG A 175 -30.56 11.05 -26.93
N THR A 176 -29.65 11.62 -26.15
CA THR A 176 -29.42 13.07 -26.21
C THR A 176 -27.96 13.28 -26.62
N LEU A 177 -27.80 13.59 -27.90
CA LEU A 177 -26.56 13.99 -28.50
C LEU A 177 -26.28 15.42 -28.03
N SER A 178 -25.34 15.60 -27.11
CA SER A 178 -24.75 16.92 -26.80
C SER A 178 -23.34 16.97 -27.41
N PRO A 179 -22.96 18.01 -28.20
CA PRO A 179 -21.75 17.97 -29.04
C PRO A 179 -20.45 18.41 -28.35
N SER A 180 -20.44 18.64 -27.03
CA SER A 180 -19.21 19.05 -26.31
C SER A 180 -18.62 17.88 -25.52
N GLY A 181 -17.54 17.29 -26.03
CA GLY A 181 -16.82 16.13 -25.49
C GLY A 181 -16.07 16.35 -24.18
N THR A 182 -16.77 16.82 -23.13
CA THR A 182 -16.21 16.88 -21.77
C THR A 182 -17.07 16.01 -20.85
N CYS A 183 -16.63 14.75 -20.71
CA CYS A 183 -17.29 13.73 -19.90
C CYS A 183 -17.39 14.17 -18.44
N SER A 184 -18.58 14.57 -18.03
CA SER A 184 -19.02 14.79 -16.64
C SER A 184 -19.13 13.46 -15.86
N CYS A 185 -18.08 12.64 -15.89
CA CYS A 185 -17.99 11.38 -15.12
C CYS A 185 -17.19 11.54 -13.81
N ARG A 186 -16.62 12.73 -13.55
CA ARG A 186 -15.59 12.89 -12.52
C ARG A 186 -16.11 13.06 -11.09
N LEU A 187 -17.37 13.45 -10.89
CA LEU A 187 -17.91 13.73 -9.53
C LEU A 187 -18.95 12.71 -9.02
N ALA A 188 -19.72 12.06 -9.90
CA ALA A 188 -20.78 11.13 -9.48
C ALA A 188 -20.25 9.72 -9.11
N CYS A 189 -19.12 9.30 -9.69
CA CYS A 189 -18.55 7.97 -9.46
C CYS A 189 -17.80 7.83 -8.11
N LEU A 190 -17.33 8.95 -7.52
CA LEU A 190 -16.45 8.89 -6.34
C LEU A 190 -17.21 8.45 -5.07
N GLY A 191 -18.47 8.84 -4.91
CA GLY A 191 -19.25 8.55 -3.69
C GLY A 191 -19.84 7.13 -3.64
N SER A 192 -20.15 6.53 -4.80
CA SER A 192 -20.89 5.27 -4.86
C SER A 192 -20.01 4.03 -5.07
N ALA A 193 -18.74 4.21 -5.43
CA ALA A 193 -17.76 3.13 -5.54
C ALA A 193 -17.28 2.64 -4.17
N ALA A 194 -17.09 3.55 -3.20
CA ALA A 194 -16.61 3.22 -1.86
C ALA A 194 -17.57 2.29 -1.09
N ALA A 195 -18.89 2.54 -1.18
CA ALA A 195 -19.90 1.74 -0.48
C ALA A 195 -20.04 0.31 -1.03
N ARG A 196 -19.89 0.12 -2.34
CA ARG A 196 -19.97 -1.21 -2.98
C ARG A 196 -18.71 -2.05 -2.77
N CYS A 197 -17.54 -1.40 -2.68
CA CYS A 197 -16.28 -2.09 -2.44
C CYS A 197 -16.21 -2.73 -1.03
N TRP A 198 -16.83 -2.10 -0.03
CA TRP A 198 -16.95 -2.67 1.33
C TRP A 198 -17.81 -3.95 1.33
N SER A 199 -18.96 -3.92 0.65
CA SER A 199 -19.90 -5.07 0.61
C SER A 199 -19.33 -6.30 -0.13
N SER A 200 -18.45 -6.12 -1.11
CA SER A 200 -17.82 -7.26 -1.81
C SER A 200 -16.60 -7.80 -1.06
N TYR A 201 -15.86 -6.96 -0.31
CA TYR A 201 -14.75 -7.42 0.53
C TYR A 201 -15.22 -8.30 1.70
N SER A 202 -16.39 -8.02 2.28
CA SER A 202 -16.97 -8.86 3.35
C SER A 202 -17.35 -10.27 2.91
N VAL A 203 -17.61 -10.49 1.61
CA VAL A 203 -17.98 -11.82 1.06
C VAL A 203 -16.74 -12.67 0.76
N LEU A 204 -15.61 -12.05 0.42
CA LEU A 204 -14.34 -12.75 0.15
C LEU A 204 -13.58 -13.15 1.42
N VAL A 205 -13.89 -12.55 2.57
CA VAL A 205 -13.27 -12.86 3.88
C VAL A 205 -14.08 -13.90 4.67
N SER A 206 -15.25 -14.30 4.19
CA SER A 206 -16.16 -15.26 4.87
C SER A 206 -16.25 -16.64 4.21
N THR A 207 -15.33 -16.96 3.29
CA THR A 207 -15.10 -18.30 2.70
C THR A 207 -13.69 -18.76 2.98
#